data_AF-A0A3M0GBR2-F1
#
_entry.id   AF-A0A3M0GBR2-F1
#
_cell.length_a   1.000
_cell.length_b   1.000
_cell.length_c   1.000
_cell.angle_alpha   90.00
_cell.angle_beta   90.00
_cell.angle_gamma   90.00
#
_symmetry.space_group_name_H-M   'P 1'
#
loop_
_entity.id
_entity.type
_entity.pdbx_description
1 polymer ?
#
loop_
_entity_poly.entity_id
_entity_poly.type
_entity_poly.pdbx_seq_one_letter_code
_entity_poly.pdbx_strand_id
1 'polypeptide(L)'
;MKRTEAVVRMHFSRRFSAFFMPPILGVGVVLIMVVVVWSLGAAGVSTSSPEVVDGFRNNGGIVWTLAGFLLSLGVQAATSCFAFATSLGTTRRDYVVGTGMYFVLQTLYVTAILATLLALEKVTGHWFINAYSLDVRALGSGDWGAFLLVVLSGALSMQAVGAMFGASWLRFGSRGPLLISAVLVAVLVGAILIIIPRWAAVVAAFSMVWVSLVLIILGAVSLMAAGAFLRRTTVRGT
;
A
#
# COMPACT_ATOMS: atom_id res chain seq x y z
N MET A 1 1.86 -3.45 27.97
CA MET A 1 0.73 -2.73 27.35
C MET A 1 0.94 -1.22 27.30
N LYS A 2 1.20 -0.51 28.43
CA LYS A 2 1.40 0.96 28.43
C LYS A 2 2.47 1.47 27.42
N ARG A 3 3.57 0.74 27.24
CA ARG A 3 4.64 1.14 26.29
C ARG A 3 4.28 0.90 24.82
N THR A 4 3.58 -0.21 24.53
CA THR A 4 3.08 -0.54 23.18
C THR A 4 2.08 0.50 22.70
N GLU A 5 1.16 0.91 23.57
CA GLU A 5 0.19 1.97 23.29
C GLU A 5 0.88 3.33 23.05
N ALA A 6 1.90 3.66 23.86
CA ALA A 6 2.70 4.86 23.64
C ALA A 6 3.36 4.89 22.25
N VAL A 7 3.81 3.74 21.73
CA VAL A 7 4.35 3.62 20.36
C VAL A 7 3.27 3.87 19.31
N VAL A 8 2.07 3.30 19.49
CA VAL A 8 0.94 3.56 18.58
C VAL A 8 0.60 5.06 18.56
N ARG A 9 0.46 5.68 19.75
CA ARG A 9 0.18 7.11 19.88
C ARG A 9 1.27 7.98 19.26
N MET A 10 2.53 7.57 19.35
CA MET A 10 3.65 8.25 18.72
C MET A 10 3.53 8.28 17.20
N HIS A 11 3.21 7.14 16.56
CA HIS A 11 3.00 7.12 15.10
C HIS A 11 1.87 8.05 14.67
N PHE A 12 0.75 8.07 15.41
CA PHE A 12 -0.37 8.97 15.16
C PHE A 12 -0.12 10.44 15.55
N SER A 13 0.96 10.75 16.29
CA SER A 13 1.31 12.13 16.62
C SER A 13 1.65 12.95 15.38
N ARG A 14 2.12 12.29 14.30
CA ARG A 14 2.35 12.89 12.99
C ARG A 14 1.05 12.99 12.20
N ARG A 15 0.13 13.82 12.70
CA ARG A 15 -1.25 13.92 12.23
C ARG A 15 -1.37 14.13 10.72
N PHE A 16 -0.50 14.95 10.14
CA PHE A 16 -0.51 15.22 8.70
C PHE A 16 -0.30 13.94 7.89
N SER A 17 0.78 13.20 8.16
CA SER A 17 1.06 11.96 7.46
C SER A 17 0.06 10.85 7.82
N ALA A 18 -0.32 10.71 9.09
CA ALA A 18 -1.19 9.61 9.51
C ALA A 18 -2.66 9.80 9.09
N PHE A 19 -3.22 11.00 9.25
CA PHE A 19 -4.66 11.25 9.03
C PHE A 19 -4.97 12.04 7.77
N PHE A 20 -4.22 13.11 7.47
CA PHE A 20 -4.60 14.00 6.36
C PHE A 20 -4.13 13.48 5.00
N MET A 21 -2.97 12.82 4.94
CA MET A 21 -2.42 12.39 3.66
C MET A 21 -3.25 11.31 2.96
N PRO A 22 -3.74 10.23 3.63
CA PRO A 22 -4.59 9.24 2.96
C PRO A 22 -5.82 9.81 2.24
N PRO A 23 -6.68 10.66 2.86
CA PRO A 23 -7.82 11.24 2.17
C PRO A 23 -7.39 12.26 1.10
N ILE A 24 -6.32 13.04 1.31
CA ILE A 24 -5.78 13.94 0.26
C ILE A 24 -5.38 13.15 -0.98
N LEU A 25 -4.68 12.03 -0.82
CA LEU A 25 -4.26 11.19 -1.94
C LEU A 25 -5.45 10.48 -2.60
N GLY A 26 -6.40 9.97 -1.81
CA GLY A 26 -7.61 9.32 -2.34
C GLY A 26 -8.47 10.29 -3.17
N VAL A 27 -8.81 11.45 -2.60
CA VAL A 27 -9.55 12.51 -3.30
C VAL A 27 -8.74 13.07 -4.46
N GLY A 28 -7.43 13.22 -4.30
CA GLY A 28 -6.53 13.70 -5.35
C GLY A 28 -6.57 12.82 -6.60
N VAL A 29 -6.57 11.49 -6.43
CA VAL A 29 -6.70 10.56 -7.56
C VAL A 29 -8.07 10.69 -8.23
N VAL A 30 -9.16 10.80 -7.45
CA VAL A 30 -10.50 11.03 -7.99
C VAL A 30 -10.54 12.30 -8.84
N LEU A 31 -10.02 13.42 -8.31
CA LEU A 31 -9.97 14.69 -9.02
C LEU A 31 -9.15 14.60 -10.31
N ILE A 32 -7.99 13.95 -10.27
CA ILE A 32 -7.15 13.74 -11.45
C ILE A 32 -7.91 12.93 -12.50
N MET A 33 -8.61 11.85 -12.10
CA MET A 33 -9.40 11.04 -13.05
C MET A 33 -10.55 11.84 -13.65
N VAL A 34 -11.25 12.66 -12.86
CA VAL A 34 -12.28 13.57 -13.37
C VAL A 34 -11.69 14.54 -14.40
N VAL A 35 -10.53 15.13 -14.13
CA VAL A 35 -9.84 16.02 -15.08
C VAL A 35 -9.43 15.28 -16.36
N VAL A 36 -8.94 14.05 -16.26
CA VAL A 36 -8.56 13.22 -17.41
C VAL A 36 -9.79 12.94 -18.29
N VAL A 37 -10.89 12.46 -17.70
CA VAL A 37 -12.12 12.18 -18.45
C VAL A 37 -12.70 13.44 -19.09
N TRP A 38 -12.73 14.54 -18.34
CA TRP A 38 -13.18 15.83 -18.87
C TRP A 38 -12.33 16.30 -20.05
N SER A 39 -11.00 16.19 -19.95
CA SER A 39 -10.07 16.59 -21.02
C SER A 39 -10.25 15.74 -22.27
N LEU A 40 -10.48 14.43 -22.13
CA LEU A 40 -10.77 13.55 -23.26
C LEU A 40 -12.10 13.89 -23.93
N GLY A 41 -13.14 14.18 -23.13
CA GLY A 41 -14.43 14.64 -23.65
C GLY A 41 -14.30 15.97 -24.40
N ALA A 42 -13.54 16.93 -23.85
CA ALA A 42 -13.25 18.20 -24.50
C ALA A 42 -12.46 18.04 -25.82
N ALA A 43 -11.66 16.98 -25.94
CA ALA A 43 -10.95 16.61 -27.17
C ALA A 43 -11.83 15.85 -28.18
N GLY A 44 -13.13 15.66 -27.90
CA GLY A 44 -14.08 14.97 -28.80
C GLY A 44 -14.09 13.45 -28.68
N VAL A 45 -13.44 12.87 -27.67
CA VAL A 45 -13.46 11.43 -27.41
C VAL A 45 -14.79 11.04 -26.76
N SER A 46 -15.45 10.00 -27.27
CA SER A 46 -16.65 9.43 -26.64
C SER A 46 -16.27 8.68 -25.36
N THR A 47 -16.34 9.37 -24.22
CA THR A 47 -16.00 8.84 -22.89
C THR A 47 -16.95 7.74 -22.40
N SER A 48 -18.08 7.55 -23.07
CA SER A 48 -19.06 6.49 -22.77
C SER A 48 -18.93 5.28 -23.69
N SER A 49 -18.00 5.31 -24.66
CA SER A 49 -17.75 4.16 -25.52
C SER A 49 -17.18 2.98 -24.72
N PRO A 50 -17.55 1.73 -25.01
CA PRO A 50 -17.09 0.56 -24.25
C PRO A 50 -15.56 0.45 -24.18
N GLU A 51 -14.85 0.80 -25.26
CA GLU A 51 -13.40 0.73 -25.34
C GLU A 51 -12.71 1.73 -24.40
N VAL A 52 -13.21 2.98 -24.35
CA VAL A 52 -12.66 4.01 -23.47
C VAL A 52 -12.96 3.70 -22.01
N VAL A 53 -14.17 3.21 -21.71
CA VAL A 53 -14.53 2.75 -20.37
C VAL A 53 -13.64 1.60 -19.91
N ASP A 54 -13.32 0.65 -20.80
CA ASP A 54 -12.37 -0.42 -20.46
C ASP A 54 -10.98 0.12 -20.12
N GLY A 55 -10.52 1.11 -20.89
CA GLY A 55 -9.29 1.86 -20.60
C GLY A 55 -9.32 2.51 -19.22
N PHE A 56 -10.42 3.19 -18.86
CA PHE A 56 -10.57 3.79 -17.53
C PHE A 56 -10.54 2.75 -16.42
N ARG A 57 -11.19 1.59 -16.59
CA ARG A 57 -11.19 0.53 -15.56
C ARG A 57 -9.85 -0.21 -15.43
N ASN A 58 -8.97 -0.08 -16.41
CA ASN A 58 -7.60 -0.59 -16.36
C ASN A 58 -6.61 0.37 -15.68
N ASN A 59 -7.06 1.52 -15.17
CA ASN A 59 -6.16 2.43 -14.47
C ASN A 59 -5.72 1.86 -13.10
N GLY A 60 -4.45 2.08 -12.77
CA GLY A 60 -3.86 1.72 -11.47
C GLY A 60 -3.57 2.93 -10.59
N GLY A 61 -4.12 4.11 -10.89
CA GLY A 61 -3.71 5.38 -10.28
C GLY A 61 -3.74 5.35 -8.76
N ILE A 62 -4.87 4.90 -8.20
CA ILE A 62 -5.03 4.79 -6.74
C ILE A 62 -4.07 3.78 -6.12
N VAL A 63 -3.82 2.66 -6.80
CA VAL A 63 -2.94 1.58 -6.32
C VAL A 63 -1.52 2.11 -6.19
N TRP A 64 -1.00 2.78 -7.23
CA TRP A 64 0.37 3.30 -7.23
C TRP A 64 0.57 4.45 -6.24
N THR A 65 -0.37 5.40 -6.21
CA THR A 65 -0.30 6.56 -5.32
C THR A 65 -0.30 6.12 -3.86
N LEU A 66 -1.22 5.24 -3.46
CA LEU A 66 -1.27 4.78 -2.08
C LEU A 66 -0.18 3.77 -1.74
N ALA A 67 0.20 2.87 -2.65
CA ALA A 67 1.29 1.94 -2.39
C ALA A 67 2.60 2.67 -2.08
N GLY A 68 2.97 3.66 -2.90
CA GLY A 68 4.16 4.47 -2.68
C GLY A 68 4.12 5.22 -1.34
N PHE A 69 2.98 5.84 -1.03
CA PHE A 69 2.79 6.54 0.23
C PHE A 69 2.88 5.61 1.45
N LEU A 70 2.17 4.49 1.44
CA LEU A 70 2.15 3.53 2.54
C LEU A 70 3.51 2.86 2.76
N LEU A 71 4.23 2.58 1.67
CA LEU A 71 5.61 2.12 1.74
C LEU A 71 6.50 3.17 2.43
N SER A 72 6.36 4.45 2.07
CA SER A 72 7.11 5.53 2.72
C SER A 72 6.78 5.68 4.21
N LEU A 73 5.53 5.45 4.62
CA LEU A 73 5.14 5.42 6.03
C LEU A 73 5.80 4.26 6.76
N GLY A 74 5.82 3.07 6.13
CA GLY A 74 6.53 1.91 6.65
C GLY A 74 8.02 2.18 6.89
N VAL A 75 8.71 2.79 5.91
CA VAL A 75 10.11 3.17 6.03
C VAL A 75 10.32 4.12 7.20
N GLN A 76 9.52 5.19 7.29
CA GLN A 76 9.59 6.18 8.38
C GLN A 76 9.33 5.57 9.76
N ALA A 77 8.43 4.59 9.83
CA ALA A 77 8.17 3.84 11.05
C ALA A 77 9.41 3.01 11.44
N ALA A 78 10.12 2.39 10.51
CA ALA A 78 11.32 1.62 10.87
C ALA A 78 12.56 2.47 11.12
N THR A 79 12.63 3.70 10.61
CA THR A 79 13.81 4.58 10.74
C THR A 79 13.64 5.62 11.85
N SER A 80 13.05 6.79 11.53
CA SER A 80 13.00 7.96 12.41
C SER A 80 12.23 7.68 13.71
N CYS A 81 11.11 6.97 13.63
CA CYS A 81 10.28 6.68 14.80
C CYS A 81 10.95 5.66 15.74
N PHE A 82 11.73 4.72 15.19
CA PHE A 82 12.44 3.71 15.99
C PHE A 82 13.57 4.34 16.80
N ALA A 83 14.38 5.19 16.18
CA ALA A 83 15.46 5.90 16.85
C ALA A 83 14.90 6.76 18.01
N PHE A 84 13.81 7.49 17.77
CA PHE A 84 13.14 8.29 18.79
C PHE A 84 12.53 7.44 19.92
N ALA A 85 11.87 6.32 19.59
CA ALA A 85 11.27 5.46 20.61
C ALA A 85 12.31 4.83 21.54
N THR A 86 13.45 4.42 20.98
CA THR A 86 14.54 3.78 21.73
C THR A 86 15.30 4.78 22.61
N SER A 87 15.45 6.05 22.18
CA SER A 87 16.01 7.10 23.04
C SER A 87 15.12 7.43 24.24
N LEU A 88 13.80 7.25 24.11
CA LEU A 88 12.83 7.38 25.21
C LEU A 88 12.69 6.12 26.08
N GLY A 89 13.59 5.12 25.94
CA GLY A 89 13.62 3.93 26.79
C GLY A 89 12.61 2.83 26.42
N THR A 90 12.02 2.88 25.21
CA THR A 90 11.13 1.82 24.71
C THR A 90 11.93 0.56 24.37
N THR A 91 11.41 -0.62 24.75
CA THR A 91 12.05 -1.88 24.36
C THR A 91 11.83 -2.19 22.88
N ARG A 92 12.79 -2.85 22.23
CA ARG A 92 12.67 -3.26 20.82
C ARG A 92 11.44 -4.14 20.57
N ARG A 93 11.06 -5.00 21.54
CA ARG A 93 9.87 -5.86 21.45
C ARG A 93 8.59 -5.03 21.47
N ASP A 94 8.47 -4.11 22.42
CA ASP A 94 7.30 -3.23 22.52
C ASP A 94 7.14 -2.36 21.26
N TYR A 95 8.26 -1.91 20.70
CA TYR A 95 8.27 -1.13 19.48
C TYR A 95 7.75 -1.90 18.26
N VAL A 96 8.25 -3.12 18.04
CA VAL A 96 7.82 -3.96 16.91
C VAL A 96 6.34 -4.30 17.01
N VAL A 97 5.86 -4.66 18.21
CA VAL A 97 4.43 -4.96 18.42
C VAL A 97 3.57 -3.71 18.23
N GLY A 98 3.98 -2.57 18.80
CA GLY A 98 3.24 -1.30 18.66
C GLY A 98 3.19 -0.80 17.22
N THR A 99 4.28 -0.97 16.46
CA THR A 99 4.33 -0.61 15.04
C THR A 99 3.42 -1.53 14.21
N GLY A 100 3.39 -2.83 14.51
CA GLY A 100 2.45 -3.76 13.88
C GLY A 100 0.99 -3.38 14.14
N MET A 101 0.65 -3.01 15.38
CA MET A 101 -0.69 -2.52 15.72
C MET A 101 -1.01 -1.22 14.98
N TYR A 102 -0.06 -0.29 14.88
CA TYR A 102 -0.21 0.93 14.09
C TYR A 102 -0.52 0.61 12.61
N PHE A 103 0.19 -0.32 11.97
CA PHE A 103 -0.10 -0.67 10.58
C PHE A 103 -1.49 -1.26 10.40
N VAL A 104 -1.97 -2.09 11.33
CA VAL A 104 -3.35 -2.61 11.29
C VAL A 104 -4.36 -1.47 11.39
N LEU A 105 -4.22 -0.57 12.36
CA LEU A 105 -5.12 0.57 12.53
C LEU A 105 -5.10 1.52 11.31
N GLN A 106 -3.90 1.81 10.80
CA GLN A 106 -3.72 2.65 9.62
C GLN A 106 -4.33 2.01 8.37
N THR A 107 -4.16 0.70 8.20
CA THR A 107 -4.80 -0.06 7.12
C THR A 107 -6.32 0.03 7.21
N LEU A 108 -6.91 -0.22 8.39
CA LEU A 108 -8.36 -0.11 8.59
C LEU A 108 -8.87 1.30 8.26
N TYR A 109 -8.14 2.33 8.68
CA TYR A 109 -8.48 3.72 8.39
C TYR A 109 -8.45 4.03 6.89
N VAL A 110 -7.38 3.64 6.20
CA VAL A 110 -7.25 3.82 4.74
C VAL A 110 -8.34 3.06 4.00
N THR A 111 -8.61 1.82 4.39
CA THR A 111 -9.70 1.01 3.81
C THR A 111 -11.05 1.69 3.99
N ALA A 112 -11.33 2.25 5.17
CA ALA A 112 -12.59 2.95 5.42
C ALA A 112 -12.75 4.19 4.50
N ILE A 113 -11.68 4.96 4.30
CA ILE A 113 -11.69 6.10 3.36
C ILE A 113 -11.97 5.63 1.94
N LEU A 114 -11.23 4.62 1.46
CA LEU A 114 -11.41 4.14 0.09
C LEU A 114 -12.76 3.48 -0.12
N ALA A 115 -13.28 2.74 0.86
CA ALA A 115 -14.61 2.18 0.80
C ALA A 115 -15.69 3.28 0.72
N THR A 116 -15.50 4.38 1.46
CA THR A 116 -16.40 5.54 1.40
C THR A 116 -16.36 6.19 0.02
N LEU A 117 -15.16 6.40 -0.53
CA LEU A 117 -15.00 6.96 -1.87
C LEU A 117 -15.59 6.03 -2.95
N LEU A 118 -15.44 4.71 -2.82
CA LEU A 118 -16.05 3.74 -3.75
C LEU A 118 -17.58 3.77 -3.66
N ALA A 119 -18.13 3.91 -2.45
CA ALA A 119 -19.58 4.08 -2.27
C ALA A 119 -20.08 5.34 -2.97
N LEU A 120 -19.38 6.46 -2.80
CA LEU A 120 -19.68 7.72 -3.48
C LEU A 120 -19.57 7.59 -5.00
N GLU A 121 -18.52 6.94 -5.50
CA GLU A 121 -18.33 6.67 -6.93
C GLU A 121 -19.53 5.92 -7.50
N LYS A 122 -20.02 4.88 -6.83
CA LYS A 122 -21.20 4.11 -7.28
C LYS A 122 -22.49 4.92 -7.23
N VAL A 123 -22.72 5.67 -6.15
CA VAL A 123 -23.96 6.46 -5.97
C VAL A 123 -24.03 7.62 -6.97
N THR A 124 -22.89 8.19 -7.34
CA THR A 124 -22.80 9.30 -8.31
C THR A 124 -22.77 8.85 -9.76
N GLY A 125 -22.86 7.54 -10.04
CA GLY A 125 -22.72 7.02 -11.40
C GLY A 125 -21.33 7.29 -11.96
N HIS A 126 -20.29 6.97 -11.18
CA HIS A 126 -18.88 7.16 -11.51
C HIS A 126 -18.49 8.64 -11.66
N TRP A 127 -18.74 9.41 -10.59
CA TRP A 127 -18.45 10.85 -10.50
C TRP A 127 -19.12 11.68 -11.60
N PHE A 128 -20.39 11.37 -11.92
CA PHE A 128 -21.26 12.06 -12.89
C PHE A 128 -20.84 11.98 -14.36
N ILE A 129 -19.57 11.69 -14.67
CA ILE A 129 -19.01 11.74 -16.03
C ILE A 129 -18.38 10.43 -16.50
N ASN A 130 -18.70 9.30 -15.86
CA ASN A 130 -18.05 8.01 -16.12
C ASN A 130 -16.54 8.01 -15.81
N ALA A 131 -16.12 8.72 -14.78
CA ALA A 131 -14.76 8.65 -14.28
C ALA A 131 -14.62 7.45 -13.33
N TYR A 132 -13.86 6.43 -13.73
CA TYR A 132 -13.60 5.26 -12.91
C TYR A 132 -12.32 5.49 -12.11
N SER A 133 -12.43 5.68 -10.80
CA SER A 133 -11.26 5.95 -9.93
C SER A 133 -10.95 4.78 -9.02
N LEU A 134 -11.99 4.16 -8.46
CA LEU A 134 -11.91 3.05 -7.52
C LEU A 134 -12.62 1.80 -8.03
N ASP A 135 -13.61 1.94 -8.92
CA ASP A 135 -14.18 0.81 -9.66
C ASP A 135 -13.27 0.42 -10.83
N VAL A 136 -12.10 -0.12 -10.46
CA VAL A 136 -11.04 -0.53 -11.37
C VAL A 136 -10.74 -2.01 -11.19
N ARG A 137 -10.23 -2.67 -12.24
CA ARG A 137 -9.93 -4.11 -12.22
C ARG A 137 -8.93 -4.46 -11.12
N ALA A 138 -7.96 -3.58 -10.89
CA ALA A 138 -6.94 -3.73 -9.85
C ALA A 138 -7.49 -3.72 -8.42
N LEU A 139 -8.74 -3.28 -8.21
CA LEU A 139 -9.41 -3.27 -6.91
C LEU A 139 -10.67 -4.15 -6.89
N GLY A 140 -10.85 -5.03 -7.88
CA GLY A 140 -11.97 -5.97 -7.92
C GLY A 140 -13.21 -5.47 -8.66
N SER A 141 -13.09 -4.45 -9.52
CA SER A 141 -14.15 -4.05 -10.47
C SER A 141 -15.48 -3.72 -9.77
N GLY A 142 -15.40 -3.08 -8.60
CA GLY A 142 -16.55 -2.70 -7.79
C GLY A 142 -17.11 -3.83 -6.91
N ASP A 143 -16.61 -5.06 -6.97
CA ASP A 143 -17.02 -6.09 -6.00
C ASP A 143 -16.50 -5.74 -4.60
N TRP A 144 -17.39 -5.68 -3.61
CA TRP A 144 -17.04 -5.26 -2.25
C TRP A 144 -16.13 -6.25 -1.54
N GLY A 145 -16.33 -7.56 -1.75
CA GLY A 145 -15.52 -8.60 -1.14
C GLY A 145 -14.07 -8.55 -1.63
N ALA A 146 -13.90 -8.55 -2.95
CA ALA A 146 -12.61 -8.42 -3.61
C ALA A 146 -11.92 -7.09 -3.25
N PHE A 147 -12.66 -5.99 -3.26
CA PHE A 147 -12.15 -4.66 -2.90
C PHE A 147 -11.58 -4.62 -1.49
N LEU A 148 -12.36 -5.04 -0.48
CA LEU A 148 -11.92 -5.02 0.91
C LEU A 148 -10.70 -5.93 1.11
N LEU A 149 -10.72 -7.13 0.53
CA LEU A 149 -9.64 -8.09 0.66
C LEU A 149 -8.32 -7.55 0.09
N VAL A 150 -8.37 -6.95 -1.10
CA VAL A 150 -7.19 -6.38 -1.78
C VAL A 150 -6.68 -5.15 -1.09
N VAL A 151 -7.56 -4.23 -0.70
CA VAL A 151 -7.14 -2.98 -0.04
C VAL A 151 -6.54 -3.27 1.33
N LEU A 152 -7.15 -4.16 2.12
CA LEU A 152 -6.63 -4.54 3.45
C LEU A 152 -5.26 -5.22 3.33
N SER A 153 -5.15 -6.24 2.48
CA SER A 153 -3.90 -6.98 2.29
C SER A 153 -2.82 -6.12 1.64
N GLY A 154 -3.19 -5.31 0.65
CA GLY A 154 -2.31 -4.37 -0.04
C GLY A 154 -1.78 -3.29 0.91
N ALA A 155 -2.65 -2.61 1.64
CA ALA A 155 -2.22 -1.53 2.52
C ALA A 155 -1.33 -2.03 3.68
N LEU A 156 -1.64 -3.19 4.25
CA LEU A 156 -0.82 -3.80 5.29
C LEU A 156 0.54 -4.24 4.73
N SER A 157 0.55 -4.88 3.56
CA SER A 157 1.78 -5.37 2.93
C SER A 157 2.71 -4.23 2.52
N MET A 158 2.20 -3.13 1.96
CA MET A 158 3.04 -2.00 1.56
C MET A 158 3.73 -1.33 2.76
N GLN A 159 3.00 -1.13 3.87
CA GLN A 159 3.59 -0.63 5.11
C GLN A 159 4.65 -1.60 5.67
N ALA A 160 4.36 -2.91 5.65
CA ALA A 160 5.29 -3.94 6.10
C ALA A 160 6.57 -3.99 5.26
N VAL A 161 6.45 -3.92 3.93
CA VAL A 161 7.58 -3.87 2.99
C VAL A 161 8.41 -2.63 3.25
N GLY A 162 7.78 -1.46 3.40
CA GLY A 162 8.47 -0.23 3.76
C GLY A 162 9.25 -0.37 5.07
N ALA A 163 8.63 -0.97 6.10
CA ALA A 163 9.29 -1.19 7.38
C ALA A 163 10.47 -2.16 7.27
N MET A 164 10.37 -3.20 6.45
CA MET A 164 11.47 -4.13 6.19
C MET A 164 12.66 -3.41 5.54
N PHE A 165 12.42 -2.56 4.54
CA PHE A 165 13.46 -1.76 3.91
C PHE A 165 14.09 -0.75 4.86
N GLY A 166 13.29 -0.03 5.65
CA GLY A 166 13.81 0.92 6.64
C GLY A 166 14.62 0.21 7.73
N ALA A 167 14.16 -0.94 8.21
CA ALA A 167 14.85 -1.73 9.22
C ALA A 167 16.15 -2.36 8.70
N SER A 168 16.17 -2.81 7.44
CA SER A 168 17.37 -3.36 6.81
C SER A 168 18.44 -2.28 6.61
N TRP A 169 18.04 -1.05 6.26
CA TRP A 169 18.94 0.10 6.20
C TRP A 169 19.58 0.39 7.56
N LEU A 170 18.79 0.45 8.63
CA LEU A 170 19.34 0.68 9.97
C LEU A 170 20.34 -0.39 10.39
N ARG A 171 20.10 -1.65 10.01
CA ARG A 171 20.94 -2.77 10.44
C ARG A 171 22.19 -2.95 9.58
N PHE A 172 22.07 -2.82 8.27
CA PHE A 172 23.11 -3.18 7.31
C PHE A 172 23.61 -2.00 6.47
N GLY A 173 23.13 -0.78 6.75
CA GLY A 173 23.37 0.39 5.90
C GLY A 173 22.79 0.19 4.50
N SER A 174 23.44 0.78 3.50
CA SER A 174 23.05 0.69 2.09
C SER A 174 23.00 -0.73 1.53
N ARG A 175 23.80 -1.65 2.10
CA ARG A 175 23.84 -3.06 1.66
C ARG A 175 22.52 -3.77 1.91
N GLY A 176 21.77 -3.40 2.95
CA GLY A 176 20.50 -4.04 3.32
C GLY A 176 19.45 -3.89 2.21
N PRO A 177 19.02 -2.66 1.89
CA PRO A 177 18.11 -2.40 0.78
C PRO A 177 18.63 -2.90 -0.56
N LEU A 178 19.94 -2.74 -0.84
CA LEU A 178 20.52 -3.19 -2.11
C LEU A 178 20.37 -4.70 -2.31
N LEU A 179 20.66 -5.51 -1.29
CA LEU A 179 20.52 -6.97 -1.36
C LEU A 179 19.06 -7.39 -1.49
N ILE A 180 18.15 -6.77 -0.74
CA ILE A 180 16.71 -7.06 -0.85
C ILE A 180 16.22 -6.75 -2.27
N SER A 181 16.59 -5.59 -2.81
CA SER A 181 16.24 -5.20 -4.18
C SER A 181 16.84 -6.14 -5.22
N ALA A 182 18.10 -6.55 -5.07
CA ALA A 182 18.75 -7.48 -5.99
C ALA A 182 18.06 -8.86 -5.99
N VAL A 183 17.72 -9.38 -4.81
CA VAL A 183 16.96 -10.64 -4.68
C VAL A 183 15.56 -10.49 -5.29
N LEU A 184 14.87 -9.38 -5.02
CA LEU A 184 13.56 -9.11 -5.59
C LEU A 184 13.61 -9.08 -7.12
N VAL A 185 14.59 -8.39 -7.71
CA VAL A 185 14.79 -8.34 -9.17
C VAL A 185 15.04 -9.74 -9.72
N ALA A 186 15.93 -10.52 -9.10
CA ALA A 186 16.20 -11.89 -9.52
C ALA A 186 14.95 -12.80 -9.47
N VAL A 187 14.16 -12.68 -8.40
CA VAL A 187 12.89 -13.42 -8.24
C VAL A 187 11.87 -12.99 -9.29
N LEU A 188 11.72 -11.69 -9.55
CA LEU A 188 10.79 -11.17 -10.56
C LEU A 188 11.18 -11.62 -11.97
N VAL A 189 12.46 -11.55 -12.32
CA VAL A 189 12.97 -12.05 -13.61
C VAL A 189 12.72 -13.55 -13.75
N GLY A 190 13.07 -14.34 -12.73
CA GLY A 190 12.81 -15.78 -12.72
C GLY A 190 11.31 -16.10 -12.86
N ALA A 191 10.45 -15.38 -12.13
CA ALA A 191 9.00 -15.54 -12.23
C ALA A 191 8.49 -15.21 -13.64
N ILE A 192 8.95 -14.12 -14.25
CA ILE A 192 8.59 -13.73 -15.62
C ILE A 192 8.96 -14.84 -16.61
N LEU A 193 10.18 -15.38 -16.52
CA LEU A 193 10.65 -16.46 -17.41
C LEU A 193 9.81 -17.74 -17.28
N ILE A 194 9.30 -18.04 -16.08
CA ILE A 194 8.44 -19.21 -15.82
C ILE A 194 6.99 -18.95 -16.27
N ILE A 195 6.49 -17.72 -16.10
CA ILE A 195 5.09 -17.35 -16.32
C ILE A 195 4.79 -17.10 -17.80
N ILE A 196 5.70 -16.44 -18.55
CA ILE A 196 5.47 -16.07 -19.96
C ILE A 196 5.00 -17.27 -20.81
N PRO A 197 5.68 -18.44 -20.78
CA PRO A 197 5.24 -19.58 -21.58
C PRO A 197 3.85 -20.12 -21.20
N ARG A 198 3.37 -19.78 -20.01
CA ARG A 198 2.11 -20.27 -19.43
C ARG A 198 1.07 -19.16 -19.27
N TRP A 199 1.28 -18.02 -19.94
CA TRP A 199 0.48 -16.81 -19.74
C TRP A 199 -1.02 -17.05 -19.84
N ALA A 200 -1.48 -17.74 -20.89
CA ALA A 200 -2.91 -18.01 -21.09
C ALA A 200 -3.54 -18.79 -19.92
N ALA A 201 -2.82 -19.78 -19.38
CA ALA A 201 -3.27 -20.56 -18.23
C ALA A 201 -3.28 -19.73 -16.94
N VAL A 202 -2.29 -18.84 -16.77
CA VAL A 202 -2.22 -17.94 -15.61
C VAL A 202 -3.36 -16.92 -15.62
N VAL A 203 -3.66 -16.34 -16.79
CA VAL A 203 -4.79 -15.42 -16.96
C VAL A 203 -6.11 -16.13 -16.69
N ALA A 204 -6.28 -17.35 -17.20
CA ALA A 204 -7.49 -18.14 -16.96
C ALA A 204 -7.70 -18.52 -15.49
N ALA A 205 -6.61 -18.73 -14.74
CA ALA A 205 -6.64 -19.04 -13.31
C ALA A 205 -6.60 -17.79 -12.40
N PHE A 206 -6.53 -16.59 -12.98
CA PHE A 206 -6.36 -15.36 -12.22
C PHE A 206 -7.58 -15.06 -11.35
N SER A 207 -7.35 -14.81 -10.06
CA SER A 207 -8.39 -14.43 -9.12
C SER A 207 -7.85 -13.44 -8.11
N MET A 208 -8.72 -12.53 -7.67
CA MET A 208 -8.39 -11.53 -6.66
C MET A 208 -8.03 -12.15 -5.30
N VAL A 209 -8.50 -13.37 -5.04
CA VAL A 209 -8.12 -14.14 -3.85
C VAL A 209 -6.63 -14.49 -3.89
N TRP A 210 -6.11 -14.94 -5.04
CA TRP A 210 -4.68 -15.26 -5.19
C TRP A 210 -3.80 -14.03 -4.98
N VAL A 211 -4.20 -12.88 -5.55
CA VAL A 211 -3.51 -11.60 -5.35
C VAL A 211 -3.43 -11.28 -3.85
N SER A 212 -4.56 -11.38 -3.16
CA SER A 212 -4.63 -11.06 -1.73
C SER A 212 -3.82 -12.03 -0.87
N LEU A 213 -3.80 -13.33 -1.20
CA LEU A 213 -2.96 -14.32 -0.53
C LEU A 213 -1.48 -13.99 -0.67
N VAL A 214 -1.03 -13.64 -1.88
CA VAL A 214 0.36 -13.21 -2.13
C VAL A 214 0.70 -11.96 -1.31
N LEU A 215 -0.19 -10.97 -1.27
CA LEU A 215 -0.01 -9.74 -0.48
C LEU A 215 0.05 -10.03 1.02
N ILE A 216 -0.79 -10.93 1.54
CA ILE A 216 -0.77 -11.35 2.95
C ILE A 216 0.56 -12.02 3.29
N ILE A 217 1.02 -12.96 2.45
CA ILE A 217 2.31 -13.64 2.64
C ILE A 217 3.45 -12.63 2.60
N LEU A 218 3.46 -11.75 1.61
CA LEU A 218 4.46 -10.68 1.47
C LEU A 218 4.48 -9.77 2.71
N GLY A 219 3.31 -9.34 3.18
CA GLY A 219 3.17 -8.52 4.38
C GLY A 219 3.67 -9.22 5.64
N ALA A 220 3.28 -10.48 5.84
CA ALA A 220 3.72 -11.27 6.99
C ALA A 220 5.23 -11.49 7.00
N VAL A 221 5.82 -11.89 5.87
CA VAL A 221 7.27 -12.07 5.71
C VAL A 221 8.01 -10.75 5.95
N SER A 222 7.51 -9.65 5.38
CA SER A 222 8.13 -8.33 5.53
C SER A 222 8.07 -7.83 6.98
N LEU A 223 6.94 -8.02 7.68
CA LEU A 223 6.81 -7.69 9.10
C LEU A 223 7.77 -8.51 9.97
N MET A 224 7.85 -9.82 9.72
CA MET A 224 8.79 -10.69 10.43
C MET A 224 10.25 -10.28 10.18
N ALA A 225 10.60 -9.97 8.93
CA ALA A 225 11.92 -9.49 8.57
C ALA A 225 12.25 -8.15 9.23
N ALA A 226 11.33 -7.18 9.21
CA ALA A 226 11.48 -5.90 9.89
C ALA A 226 11.73 -6.10 11.39
N GLY A 227 10.92 -6.94 12.05
CA GLY A 227 11.11 -7.28 13.46
C GLY A 227 12.45 -7.95 13.75
N ALA A 228 12.88 -8.89 12.91
CA ALA A 228 14.16 -9.58 13.04
C ALA A 228 15.37 -8.64 12.82
N PHE A 229 15.25 -7.68 11.91
CA PHE A 229 16.27 -6.65 11.69
C PHE A 229 16.36 -5.72 12.90
N LEU A 230 15.25 -5.11 13.32
CA LEU A 230 15.22 -4.15 14.44
C LEU A 230 15.70 -4.75 15.77
N ARG A 231 15.43 -6.04 16.02
CA ARG A 231 15.89 -6.74 17.24
C ARG A 231 17.41 -6.74 17.41
N ARG A 232 18.16 -6.74 16.31
CA ARG A 232 19.64 -6.83 16.32
C ARG A 232 20.33 -5.53 15.89
N THR A 233 19.59 -4.45 15.73
CA THR A 233 20.14 -3.15 15.35
C THR A 233 20.81 -2.49 16.56
N THR A 234 22.08 -2.10 16.41
CA THR A 234 22.75 -1.15 17.31
C THR A 234 22.27 0.25 16.97
N VAL A 235 21.74 0.99 17.95
CA VAL A 235 21.29 2.37 17.74
C VAL A 235 22.54 3.18 17.46
N ARG A 236 22.80 3.49 16.19
CA ARG A 236 23.82 4.44 15.79
C ARG A 236 23.16 5.81 15.89
N GLY A 237 23.58 6.59 16.90
CA GLY A 237 23.35 8.03 16.85
C GLY A 237 24.02 8.52 15.56
N THR A 238 23.24 9.16 14.71
CA THR A 238 23.75 9.88 13.55
C THR A 238 24.74 10.94 13.98
#